data_AF-A0A2T3MNE3-F1
#
_entry.id   AF-A0A2T3MNE3-F1
#
_cell.length_a   1.000
_cell.length_b   1.000
_cell.length_c   1.000
_cell.angle_alpha   90.00
_cell.angle_beta   90.00
_cell.angle_gamma   90.00
#
_symmetry.space_group_name_H-M   'P 1'
#
loop_
_entity.id
_entity.type
_entity.pdbx_description
1 polymer ?
#
loop_
_entity_poly.entity_id
_entity_poly.type
_entity_poly.pdbx_seq_one_letter_code
_entity_poly.pdbx_strand_id
1 'polypeptide(L)'
;MYPKDSEVGKFKLLMYRGVKDKSTHLHEEFASDPGDYGCGEYWTDNKEFAAIYGKVISKVIELDNVYRIPKGQVLPLIEEYETCKMHLGHEKRLEGATKLTNMFKEKGYSAVLTVGYENPNILGLCIFNA
;
A
#
# COMPACT_ATOMS: atom_id res chain seq x y z
N MET A 1 1.27 -19.36 -1.85
CA MET A 1 0.01 -19.45 -1.09
C MET A 1 -0.19 -18.11 -0.42
N TYR A 2 -1.34 -17.46 -0.58
CA TYR A 2 -1.60 -16.16 0.02
C TYR A 2 -1.78 -16.28 1.54
N PRO A 3 -1.32 -15.31 2.35
CA PRO A 3 -1.59 -15.30 3.78
C PRO A 3 -3.11 -15.25 4.02
N LYS A 4 -3.64 -16.07 4.92
CA LYS A 4 -5.05 -16.03 5.35
C LYS A 4 -5.33 -14.83 6.26
N ASP A 5 -6.61 -14.55 6.50
CA ASP A 5 -7.01 -13.44 7.36
C ASP A 5 -6.44 -13.71 8.76
N SER A 6 -5.80 -12.70 9.36
CA SER A 6 -5.13 -12.82 10.66
C SER A 6 -3.92 -13.78 10.71
N GLU A 7 -3.40 -14.22 9.57
CA GLU A 7 -2.18 -15.04 9.52
C GLU A 7 -0.94 -14.15 9.66
N VAL A 8 -0.25 -14.27 10.80
CA VAL A 8 1.00 -13.58 11.09
C VAL A 8 2.16 -14.55 10.85
N GLY A 9 3.12 -14.19 9.99
CA GLY A 9 4.24 -15.07 9.67
C GLY A 9 5.20 -14.48 8.63
N LYS A 10 6.30 -15.21 8.41
CA LYS A 10 7.28 -14.87 7.37
C LYS A 10 6.84 -15.46 6.04
N PHE A 11 6.46 -14.60 5.10
CA PHE A 11 6.08 -15.02 3.75
C PHE A 11 7.11 -14.54 2.73
N LYS A 12 7.31 -15.32 1.68
CA LYS A 12 8.09 -14.91 0.51
C LYS A 12 7.17 -14.79 -0.67
N LEU A 13 7.02 -13.57 -1.19
CA LEU A 13 6.14 -13.28 -2.33
C LEU A 13 6.95 -12.62 -3.44
N LEU A 14 6.87 -13.17 -4.66
CA LEU A 14 7.31 -12.45 -5.85
C LEU A 14 6.27 -11.36 -6.13
N MET A 15 6.69 -10.10 -6.06
CA MET A 15 5.81 -8.96 -6.27
C MET A 15 6.42 -7.99 -7.29
N TYR A 16 5.56 -7.15 -7.85
CA TYR A 16 5.84 -6.20 -8.90
C TYR A 16 5.54 -4.79 -8.43
N ARG A 17 6.35 -3.83 -8.86
CA ARG A 17 6.16 -2.41 -8.59
C ARG A 17 6.35 -1.64 -9.89
N GLY A 18 5.44 -0.73 -10.18
CA GLY A 18 5.65 0.29 -11.22
C GLY A 18 6.55 1.40 -10.68
N VAL A 19 7.63 1.69 -11.39
CA VAL A 19 8.53 2.80 -11.11
C VAL A 19 8.38 3.80 -12.25
N LYS A 20 7.79 4.97 -11.99
CA LYS A 20 7.71 6.04 -13.00
C LYS A 20 9.11 6.60 -13.25
N ASP A 21 9.49 6.78 -14.51
CA ASP A 21 10.63 7.61 -14.87
C ASP A 21 10.25 9.06 -14.56
N LYS A 22 10.75 9.58 -13.42
CA LYS A 22 10.67 10.95 -12.90
C LYS A 22 9.68 11.88 -13.62
N SER A 23 8.46 11.96 -13.10
CA SER A 23 7.55 13.06 -13.48
C SER A 23 6.79 13.60 -12.26
N THR A 24 7.18 14.82 -11.88
CA THR A 24 6.57 15.78 -10.95
C THR A 24 6.75 15.54 -9.44
N HIS A 25 7.38 16.52 -8.80
CA HIS A 25 7.74 16.64 -7.38
C HIS A 25 6.60 16.31 -6.39
N LEU A 26 5.34 16.46 -6.81
CA LEU A 26 4.14 16.23 -5.98
C LEU A 26 3.58 14.79 -6.05
N HIS A 27 3.93 14.01 -7.08
CA HIS A 27 3.63 12.58 -7.15
C HIS A 27 4.72 11.71 -6.52
N GLU A 28 5.89 12.29 -6.22
CA GLU A 28 7.04 11.64 -5.58
C GLU A 28 6.90 11.55 -4.06
N GLU A 29 6.08 12.41 -3.44
CA GLU A 29 5.92 12.42 -1.98
C GLU A 29 4.79 11.49 -1.53
N PHE A 30 3.57 11.57 -2.10
CA PHE A 30 2.44 10.69 -1.74
C PHE A 30 1.48 10.53 -2.92
N ALA A 31 0.83 9.38 -3.04
CA ALA A 31 -0.02 9.07 -4.20
C ALA A 31 -1.49 8.94 -3.83
N SER A 32 -2.37 9.28 -4.78
CA SER A 32 -3.50 8.37 -5.00
C SER A 32 -2.97 7.13 -5.72
N ASP A 33 -3.29 5.99 -5.10
CA ASP A 33 -3.18 4.61 -5.57
C ASP A 33 -1.79 3.99 -5.73
N PRO A 34 -0.75 4.53 -5.06
CA PRO A 34 -0.33 3.82 -3.84
C PRO A 34 -0.79 4.34 -2.46
N GLY A 35 -1.02 5.63 -2.19
CA GLY A 35 -1.16 6.16 -0.81
C GLY A 35 -2.40 5.74 0.01
N ASP A 36 -3.26 4.89 -0.55
CA ASP A 36 -4.52 4.44 0.05
C ASP A 36 -4.34 3.85 1.45
N TYR A 37 -3.26 3.10 1.66
CA TYR A 37 -2.96 2.38 2.89
C TYR A 37 -1.82 3.00 3.71
N GLY A 38 -1.53 4.28 3.50
CA GLY A 38 -0.50 5.02 4.22
C GLY A 38 0.62 5.54 3.33
N CYS A 39 1.84 5.51 3.86
CA CYS A 39 3.05 6.06 3.26
C CYS A 39 4.09 4.94 3.21
N GLY A 40 4.56 4.59 2.01
CA GLY A 40 5.50 3.49 1.89
C GLY A 40 5.88 3.09 0.47
N GLU A 41 6.52 1.94 0.36
CA GLU A 41 6.84 1.28 -0.89
C GLU A 41 5.73 0.30 -1.28
N TYR A 42 5.20 0.46 -2.49
CA TYR A 42 4.02 -0.28 -2.92
C TYR A 42 4.31 -1.34 -3.95
N TRP A 43 3.72 -2.50 -3.71
CA TRP A 43 3.93 -3.72 -4.49
C TRP A 43 2.60 -4.43 -4.72
N THR A 44 2.52 -5.16 -5.82
CA THR A 44 1.37 -5.99 -6.17
C THR A 44 1.80 -7.34 -6.71
N ASP A 45 0.97 -8.37 -6.58
CA ASP A 45 1.20 -9.66 -7.24
C ASP A 45 0.78 -9.67 -8.72
N ASN A 46 0.14 -8.58 -9.19
CA ASN A 46 -0.30 -8.43 -10.57
C ASN A 46 0.66 -7.53 -11.36
N LYS A 47 1.41 -8.12 -12.30
CA LYS A 47 2.36 -7.41 -13.16
C LYS A 47 1.70 -6.35 -14.06
N GLU A 48 0.50 -6.63 -14.57
CA GLU A 48 -0.23 -5.70 -15.44
C GLU A 48 -0.69 -4.48 -14.65
N PHE A 49 -1.17 -4.68 -13.42
CA PHE A 49 -1.52 -3.59 -12.51
C PHE A 49 -0.29 -2.72 -12.19
N ALA A 50 0.86 -3.33 -11.90
CA ALA A 50 2.11 -2.59 -11.68
C ALA A 50 2.52 -1.73 -12.89
N ALA A 51 2.25 -2.19 -14.12
CA ALA A 51 2.61 -1.48 -15.34
C ALA A 51 1.83 -0.17 -15.54
N ILE A 52 0.63 -0.05 -14.95
CA ILE A 52 -0.15 1.21 -14.94
C ILE A 52 0.65 2.34 -14.30
N TYR A 53 1.51 2.00 -13.33
CA TYR A 53 2.32 2.97 -12.58
C TYR A 53 3.74 3.12 -13.11
N GLY A 54 4.09 2.59 -14.27
CA GLY A 54 5.39 2.85 -14.94
C GLY A 54 6.22 1.61 -15.22
N LYS A 55 7.55 1.77 -15.27
CA LYS A 55 8.49 0.68 -15.56
C LYS A 55 8.42 -0.36 -14.45
N VAL A 56 8.03 -1.57 -14.82
CA VAL A 56 7.85 -2.65 -13.85
C VAL A 56 9.20 -3.20 -13.41
N ILE A 57 9.42 -3.21 -12.10
CA ILE A 57 10.47 -3.99 -11.44
C ILE A 57 9.82 -5.12 -10.62
N SER A 58 10.58 -6.17 -10.33
CA SER A 58 10.12 -7.30 -9.52
C SER A 58 11.09 -7.60 -8.40
N LYS A 59 10.57 -8.03 -7.24
CA LYS A 59 11.36 -8.43 -6.08
C LYS A 59 10.69 -9.57 -5.36
N VAL A 60 11.47 -10.49 -4.79
CA VAL A 60 10.97 -11.41 -3.76
C VAL A 60 10.98 -10.65 -2.45
N ILE A 61 9.80 -10.35 -1.94
CA ILE A 61 9.62 -9.63 -0.69
C ILE A 61 9.47 -10.65 0.43
N GLU A 62 10.31 -10.49 1.45
CA GLU A 62 10.16 -11.19 2.71
C GLU A 62 9.27 -10.33 3.61
N LEU A 63 8.08 -10.83 3.91
CA LEU A 63 7.13 -10.18 4.80
C LEU A 63 7.54 -10.45 6.24
N ASP A 64 7.80 -9.39 6.99
CA ASP A 64 7.97 -9.43 8.45
C ASP A 64 6.92 -8.53 9.08
N ASN A 65 6.34 -8.98 10.20
CA ASN A 65 5.27 -8.33 10.96
C ASN A 65 4.27 -7.49 10.14
N VAL A 66 3.55 -8.12 9.22
CA VAL A 66 2.64 -7.45 8.28
C VAL A 66 1.21 -7.48 8.79
N TYR A 67 0.53 -6.35 8.78
CA TYR A 67 -0.90 -6.29 9.06
C TYR A 67 -1.71 -6.55 7.79
N ARG A 68 -2.46 -7.66 7.76
CA ARG A 68 -3.43 -7.91 6.69
C ARG A 68 -4.74 -7.20 7.02
N ILE A 69 -5.07 -6.17 6.26
CA ILE A 69 -6.32 -5.42 6.43
C ILE A 69 -7.49 -6.33 6.04
N PRO A 70 -8.45 -6.60 6.94
CA PRO A 70 -9.67 -7.33 6.58
C PRO A 70 -10.41 -6.60 5.46
N LYS A 71 -10.96 -7.32 4.47
CA LYS A 71 -11.62 -6.69 3.30
C LYS A 71 -12.67 -5.64 3.69
N GLY A 72 -13.46 -5.90 4.73
CA GLY A 72 -14.49 -4.97 5.22
C GLY A 72 -13.95 -3.72 5.92
N GLN A 73 -12.64 -3.64 6.19
CA GLN A 73 -11.96 -2.51 6.85
C GLN A 73 -11.16 -1.64 5.88
N VAL A 74 -10.97 -2.10 4.62
CA VAL A 74 -10.21 -1.38 3.60
C VAL A 74 -10.79 0.02 3.34
N LEU A 75 -12.07 0.10 2.96
CA LEU A 75 -12.73 1.38 2.69
C LEU A 75 -12.92 2.24 3.95
N PRO A 76 -13.40 1.69 5.10
CA PRO A 76 -13.49 2.47 6.33
C PRO A 76 -12.18 3.14 6.76
N LEU A 77 -11.03 2.45 6.65
CA LEU A 77 -9.74 3.04 6.99
C LEU A 77 -9.35 4.18 6.04
N ILE A 78 -9.57 4.00 4.72
CA ILE A 78 -9.32 5.05 3.73
C ILE A 78 -10.21 6.28 3.99
N GLU A 79 -11.47 6.06 4.35
CA GLU A 79 -12.44 7.13 4.62
C GLU A 79 -12.15 7.87 5.93
N GLU A 80 -11.78 7.15 6.98
CA GLU A 80 -11.43 7.69 8.31
C GLU A 80 -10.18 8.57 8.24
N TYR A 81 -9.16 8.13 7.50
CA TYR A 81 -7.89 8.85 7.35
C TYR A 81 -7.84 9.74 6.12
N GLU A 82 -8.90 9.75 5.30
CA GLU A 82 -9.07 10.61 4.13
C GLU A 82 -7.93 10.52 3.09
N THR A 83 -7.30 9.36 2.96
CA THR A 83 -6.06 9.17 2.17
C THR A 83 -6.27 9.37 0.67
N CYS A 84 -7.49 9.18 0.17
CA CYS A 84 -7.80 9.20 -1.27
C CYS A 84 -8.81 10.29 -1.69
N LYS A 85 -9.24 11.18 -0.78
CA LYS A 85 -10.24 12.23 -1.08
C LYS A 85 -9.64 13.37 -1.90
N MET A 86 -9.71 13.27 -3.23
CA MET A 86 -9.07 14.21 -4.16
C MET A 86 -9.42 15.69 -3.94
N HIS A 87 -10.64 15.99 -3.46
CA HIS A 87 -11.10 17.35 -3.20
C HIS A 87 -10.39 18.04 -2.01
N LEU A 88 -9.71 17.28 -1.14
CA LEU A 88 -8.97 17.82 0.00
C LEU A 88 -7.58 18.37 -0.36
N GLY A 89 -7.12 18.14 -1.60
CA GLY A 89 -5.77 18.50 -2.02
C GLY A 89 -4.71 17.47 -1.60
N HIS A 90 -3.45 17.71 -1.97
CA HIS A 90 -2.37 16.75 -1.76
C HIS A 90 -1.85 16.76 -0.32
N GLU A 91 -1.68 17.94 0.29
CA GLU A 91 -1.14 18.09 1.65
C GLU A 91 -2.00 17.34 2.68
N LYS A 92 -3.33 17.45 2.57
CA LYS A 92 -4.25 16.77 3.49
C LYS A 92 -4.25 15.26 3.32
N ARG A 93 -4.18 14.77 2.08
CA ARG A 93 -4.07 13.32 1.82
C ARG A 93 -2.76 12.75 2.38
N LEU A 94 -1.66 13.48 2.22
CA LEU A 94 -0.37 13.17 2.83
C LEU A 94 -0.47 13.11 4.37
N GLU A 95 -1.08 14.12 4.99
CA GLU A 95 -1.30 14.15 6.44
C GLU A 95 -2.07 12.90 6.92
N GLY A 96 -3.15 12.55 6.22
CA GLY A 96 -3.95 11.37 6.46
C GLY A 96 -3.17 10.06 6.33
N ALA A 97 -2.46 9.91 5.22
CA ALA A 97 -1.60 8.75 4.95
C ALA A 97 -0.49 8.60 6.00
N THR A 98 0.08 9.70 6.46
CA THR A 98 1.11 9.72 7.50
C THR A 98 0.56 9.29 8.85
N LYS A 99 -0.62 9.79 9.23
CA LYS A 99 -1.33 9.36 10.45
C LYS A 99 -1.61 7.85 10.42
N LEU A 100 -2.12 7.35 9.29
CA LEU A 100 -2.42 5.93 9.11
C LEU A 100 -1.16 5.07 9.23
N THR A 101 -0.06 5.51 8.61
CA THR A 101 1.26 4.86 8.69
C THR A 101 1.76 4.80 10.13
N ASN A 102 1.70 5.93 10.84
CA ASN A 102 2.16 6.01 12.23
C ASN A 102 1.34 5.10 13.13
N MET A 103 0.01 5.02 12.95
CA MET A 103 -0.84 4.10 13.68
C MET A 103 -0.41 2.64 13.49
N PHE A 104 -0.06 2.23 12.27
CA PHE A 104 0.44 0.87 12.03
C PHE A 104 1.85 0.65 12.62
N LYS A 105 2.76 1.61 12.47
CA LYS A 105 4.10 1.55 13.06
C LYS A 105 4.06 1.48 14.60
N GLU A 106 3.18 2.24 15.25
CA GLU A 106 2.96 2.22 16.70
C GLU A 106 2.46 0.87 17.20
N LYS A 107 1.68 0.15 16.37
CA LYS A 107 1.27 -1.24 16.62
C LYS A 107 2.35 -2.28 16.30
N GLY A 108 3.53 -1.82 15.86
CA GLY A 108 4.70 -2.63 15.56
C GLY A 108 4.77 -3.15 14.12
N TYR A 109 3.79 -2.84 13.25
CA TYR A 109 3.75 -3.39 11.91
C TYR A 109 4.75 -2.71 10.97
N SER A 110 5.44 -3.50 10.15
CA SER A 110 6.39 -3.02 9.13
C SER A 110 5.78 -2.83 7.75
N ALA A 111 4.62 -3.42 7.50
CA ALA A 111 3.88 -3.27 6.26
C ALA A 111 2.40 -3.55 6.47
N VAL A 112 1.59 -3.14 5.49
CA VAL A 112 0.19 -3.54 5.37
C VAL A 112 -0.05 -4.27 4.06
N LEU A 113 -0.81 -5.36 4.16
CA LEU A 113 -1.25 -6.17 3.04
C LEU A 113 -2.77 -6.00 2.89
N THR A 114 -3.21 -5.73 1.68
CA THR A 114 -4.62 -5.60 1.32
C THR A 114 -4.97 -6.51 0.14
N VAL A 115 -6.25 -6.84 0.03
CA VAL A 115 -6.84 -7.26 -1.23
C VAL A 115 -7.45 -6.00 -1.86
N GLY A 116 -7.13 -5.71 -3.13
CA GLY A 116 -7.64 -4.52 -3.80
C GLY A 116 -9.16 -4.45 -3.68
N TYR A 117 -9.70 -3.28 -3.29
CA TYR A 117 -11.16 -3.12 -3.20
C TYR A 117 -11.82 -3.15 -4.59
N GLU A 118 -11.09 -2.74 -5.64
CA GLU A 118 -11.54 -2.80 -7.04
C GLU A 118 -11.50 -4.23 -7.59
N ASN A 119 -10.51 -5.03 -7.18
CA ASN A 119 -10.39 -6.42 -7.56
C ASN A 119 -9.86 -7.26 -6.39
N PRO A 120 -10.71 -8.06 -5.73
CA PRO A 120 -10.33 -8.83 -4.54
C PRO A 120 -9.29 -9.94 -4.82
N ASN A 121 -8.99 -10.21 -6.09
CA ASN A 121 -7.96 -11.17 -6.51
C ASN A 121 -6.58 -10.53 -6.70
N ILE A 122 -6.45 -9.21 -6.53
CA ILE A 122 -5.17 -8.50 -6.62
C ILE A 122 -4.69 -8.19 -5.21
N LEU A 123 -3.46 -8.57 -4.89
CA LEU A 123 -2.81 -8.15 -3.66
C LEU A 123 -2.15 -6.79 -3.83
N GLY A 124 -2.32 -5.95 -2.82
CA GLY A 124 -1.54 -4.73 -2.61
C GLY A 124 -0.75 -4.83 -1.32
N LEU A 125 0.52 -4.48 -1.36
CA LEU A 125 1.40 -4.42 -0.20
C LEU A 125 2.00 -3.03 -0.12
N CYS A 126 1.88 -2.39 1.04
CA CYS A 126 2.56 -1.16 1.39
C CYS A 126 3.59 -1.45 2.48
N ILE A 127 4.87 -1.35 2.15
CA ILE A 127 5.97 -1.47 3.11
C ILE A 127 6.27 -0.09 3.67
N PHE A 128 6.16 0.08 4.97
CA PHE A 128 6.48 1.36 5.59
C PHE A 128 8.00 1.54 5.55
N ASN A 129 8.48 2.59 4.88
CA ASN A 129 9.91 2.92 4.91
C ASN A 129 10.35 3.08 6.38
N ALA A 130 11.50 2.50 6.74
CA ALA A 130 12.08 2.63 8.07
C ALA A 130 12.36 4.09 8.41
#